data_AF-A0A067KK76-F1
#
_entry.id   AF-A0A067KK76-F1
#
_cell.length_a   1.000
_cell.length_b   1.000
_cell.length_c   1.000
_cell.angle_alpha   90.00
_cell.angle_beta   90.00
_cell.angle_gamma   90.00
#
_symmetry.space_group_name_H-M   'P 1'
#
loop_
_entity.id
_entity.type
_entity.pdbx_description
1 polymer ?
#
loop_
_entity_poly.entity_id
_entity_poly.type
_entity_poly.pdbx_seq_one_letter_code
_entity_poly.pdbx_strand_id
1 'polypeptide(L)'
;MNPVKTSSREGIPQRHQAGKESREEIKSEMNSASTSSREGIPQRHQAGKESREEIKSEMNSASTSSREGIPQRHQAGKESREEIKSEMNSASTSSREGIPQRHQAGKESREEIKSEMNSASTSSREGIPQRHQAGKESREEIKSEMNSASTSSREGIPQRHQAGKESREEIKSEMNSASTSSREGIPQ
;
A
#
# COMPACT_ATOMS: atom_id res chain seq x y z
N MET A 1 -10.00 -26.13 21.35
CA MET A 1 -9.84 -25.80 19.92
C MET A 1 -10.82 -24.66 19.61
N ASN A 2 -10.34 -23.46 19.29
CA ASN A 2 -11.23 -22.45 18.72
C ASN A 2 -11.59 -22.89 17.29
N PRO A 3 -12.85 -22.77 16.85
CA PRO A 3 -13.20 -23.10 15.48
C PRO A 3 -12.44 -22.17 14.54
N VAL A 4 -11.63 -22.74 13.65
CA VAL A 4 -11.12 -22.00 12.49
C VAL A 4 -12.35 -21.51 11.73
N LYS A 5 -12.46 -20.18 11.56
CA LYS A 5 -13.48 -19.62 10.68
C LYS A 5 -13.27 -20.23 9.29
N THR A 6 -14.27 -20.95 8.80
CA THR A 6 -14.25 -21.59 7.49
C THR A 6 -14.09 -20.56 6.37
N SER A 7 -14.63 -19.35 6.61
CA SER A 7 -14.38 -18.17 5.80
C SER A 7 -14.47 -16.90 6.65
N SER A 8 -13.62 -15.91 6.36
CA SER A 8 -13.67 -14.59 6.98
C SER A 8 -13.64 -13.48 5.92
N ARG A 9 -14.37 -12.41 6.20
CA ARG A 9 -14.33 -11.18 5.43
C ARG A 9 -14.30 -10.02 6.39
N GLU A 10 -13.13 -9.44 6.55
CA GLU A 10 -12.85 -8.42 7.56
C GLU A 10 -12.19 -7.22 6.87
N GLY A 11 -12.32 -6.05 7.46
CA GLY A 11 -11.60 -4.89 6.95
C GLY A 11 -11.81 -3.66 7.82
N ILE A 12 -10.83 -2.76 7.76
CA ILE A 12 -10.77 -1.54 8.57
C ILE A 12 -10.80 -0.36 7.61
N PRO A 13 -11.98 -0.01 7.06
CA PRO A 13 -12.10 1.13 6.17
C PRO A 13 -12.01 2.43 6.94
N GLN A 14 -11.16 3.34 6.49
CA GLN A 14 -11.11 4.70 7.02
C GLN A 14 -11.35 5.72 5.91
N ARG A 15 -12.04 6.79 6.28
CA ARG A 15 -12.30 7.93 5.42
C ARG A 15 -12.16 9.21 6.22
N HIS A 16 -11.24 10.05 5.79
CA HIS A 16 -10.98 11.33 6.43
C HIS A 16 -11.12 12.47 5.41
N GLN A 17 -11.70 13.57 5.89
CA GLN A 17 -11.80 14.83 5.17
C GLN A 17 -11.37 15.92 6.13
N ALA A 18 -10.22 16.52 5.85
CA ALA A 18 -9.62 17.48 6.74
C ALA A 18 -10.16 18.90 6.47
N GLY A 19 -10.25 19.71 7.54
CA GLY A 19 -10.65 21.11 7.47
C GLY A 19 -9.60 21.99 6.79
N LYS A 20 -9.82 23.33 6.73
CA LYS A 20 -8.93 24.27 6.02
C LYS A 20 -7.45 24.12 6.39
N GLU A 21 -7.17 23.93 7.67
CA GLU A 21 -5.86 23.68 8.26
C GLU A 21 -6.01 22.47 9.18
N SER A 22 -5.13 21.48 9.07
CA SER A 22 -5.30 20.21 9.76
C SER A 22 -3.99 19.48 10.00
N ARG A 23 -3.96 18.72 11.09
CA ARG A 23 -2.91 17.75 11.37
C ARG A 23 -3.55 16.46 11.85
N GLU A 24 -3.32 15.38 11.12
CA GLU A 24 -3.93 14.09 11.40
C GLU A 24 -2.88 12.99 11.49
N GLU A 25 -3.11 12.04 12.38
CA GLU A 25 -2.36 10.80 12.51
C GLU A 25 -3.35 9.64 12.49
N ILE A 26 -3.23 8.74 11.51
CA ILE A 26 -4.10 7.58 11.37
C ILE A 26 -3.28 6.30 11.48
N LYS A 27 -3.71 5.43 12.38
CA LYS A 27 -3.13 4.10 12.59
C LYS A 27 -4.20 3.05 12.39
N SER A 28 -3.92 2.02 11.60
CA SER A 28 -4.81 0.88 11.38
C SER A 28 -4.00 -0.41 11.38
N GLU A 29 -4.43 -1.38 12.18
CA GLU A 29 -3.78 -2.69 12.32
C GLU A 29 -4.82 -3.80 12.20
N MET A 30 -4.52 -4.81 11.40
CA MET A 30 -5.39 -5.97 11.20
C MET A 30 -4.58 -7.26 11.31
N ASN A 31 -5.04 -8.18 12.16
CA ASN A 31 -4.47 -9.51 12.33
C ASN A 31 -5.57 -10.56 12.17
N SER A 32 -5.34 -11.57 11.34
CA SER A 32 -6.36 -12.58 11.01
C SER A 32 -5.77 -13.97 10.80
N ALA A 33 -6.62 -14.99 11.00
CA ALA A 33 -6.33 -16.36 10.61
C ALA A 33 -7.61 -17.11 10.25
N SER A 34 -7.71 -17.68 9.05
CA SER A 34 -8.89 -18.41 8.57
C SER A 34 -8.54 -19.42 7.49
N THR A 35 -9.45 -20.35 7.13
CA THR A 35 -9.23 -21.22 5.96
C THR A 35 -9.29 -20.42 4.66
N SER A 36 -10.28 -19.54 4.53
CA SER A 36 -10.42 -18.61 3.41
C SER A 36 -10.68 -17.20 3.90
N SER A 37 -9.91 -16.23 3.41
CA SER A 37 -10.00 -14.84 3.87
C SER A 37 -10.11 -13.84 2.74
N ARG A 38 -10.89 -12.79 2.97
CA ARG A 38 -10.87 -11.58 2.16
C ARG A 38 -10.78 -10.35 3.04
N GLU A 39 -9.61 -9.72 3.02
CA GLU A 39 -9.22 -8.77 4.05
C GLU A 39 -8.68 -7.49 3.45
N GLY A 40 -8.86 -6.38 4.16
CA GLY A 40 -8.22 -5.15 3.73
C GLY A 40 -8.32 -3.97 4.69
N ILE A 41 -7.36 -3.06 4.57
CA ILE A 41 -7.32 -1.78 5.27
C ILE A 41 -7.42 -0.66 4.21
N PRO A 42 -8.63 -0.38 3.67
CA PRO A 42 -8.77 0.67 2.67
C PRO A 42 -8.84 2.05 3.32
N GLN A 43 -7.89 2.94 3.01
CA GLN A 43 -7.92 4.33 3.46
C GLN A 43 -8.25 5.28 2.30
N ARG A 44 -8.98 6.34 2.62
CA ARG A 44 -9.19 7.46 1.69
C ARG A 44 -9.13 8.78 2.45
N HIS A 45 -8.20 9.63 2.05
CA HIS A 45 -7.98 10.92 2.66
C HIS A 45 -8.16 12.02 1.62
N GLN A 46 -8.83 13.09 2.03
CA GLN A 46 -8.91 14.33 1.29
C GLN A 46 -8.48 15.45 2.23
N ALA A 47 -7.32 16.02 1.96
CA ALA A 47 -6.76 17.05 2.79
C ALA A 47 -7.35 18.43 2.43
N GLY A 48 -7.43 19.31 3.42
CA GLY A 48 -7.84 20.69 3.23
C GLY A 48 -6.75 21.56 2.62
N LYS A 49 -6.85 22.89 2.73
CA LYS A 49 -5.93 23.80 2.03
C LYS A 49 -4.49 23.62 2.48
N GLU A 50 -4.27 23.47 3.78
CA GLU A 50 -2.99 23.26 4.42
C GLU A 50 -3.11 22.04 5.34
N SER A 51 -2.27 21.03 5.14
CA SER A 51 -2.39 19.80 5.91
C SER A 51 -1.06 19.13 6.21
N ARG A 52 -1.03 18.43 7.34
CA ARG A 52 0.02 17.46 7.65
C ARG A 52 -0.59 16.14 8.10
N GLU A 53 -0.32 15.08 7.34
CA GLU A 53 -0.88 13.75 7.61
C GLU A 53 0.24 12.73 7.83
N GLU A 54 0.07 11.88 8.83
CA GLU A 54 0.89 10.69 9.05
C GLU A 54 -0.02 9.46 9.11
N ILE A 55 0.25 8.46 8.26
CA ILE A 55 -0.66 7.33 8.08
C ILE A 55 0.13 6.04 8.12
N LYS A 56 -0.19 5.18 9.10
CA LYS A 56 0.39 3.86 9.26
C LYS A 56 -0.68 2.78 9.13
N SER A 57 -0.47 1.85 8.21
CA SER A 57 -1.32 0.67 8.03
C SER A 57 -0.50 -0.60 8.10
N GLU A 58 -0.96 -1.57 8.89
CA GLU A 58 -0.28 -2.84 9.10
C GLU A 58 -1.26 -4.01 9.02
N MET A 59 -0.95 -5.01 8.21
CA MET A 59 -1.77 -6.21 8.02
C MET A 59 -0.91 -7.46 8.18
N ASN A 60 -1.33 -8.36 9.07
CA ASN A 60 -0.78 -9.71 9.14
C ASN A 60 -1.88 -10.75 8.98
N SER A 61 -1.68 -11.72 8.09
CA SER A 61 -2.68 -12.76 7.81
C SER A 61 -2.03 -14.12 7.60
N ALA A 62 -2.75 -15.16 8.03
CA ALA A 62 -2.41 -16.54 7.73
C ALA A 62 -3.65 -17.32 7.26
N SER A 63 -3.62 -17.86 6.05
CA SER A 63 -4.78 -18.55 5.46
C SER A 63 -4.43 -19.71 4.53
N THR A 64 -5.39 -20.56 4.17
CA THR A 64 -5.16 -21.49 3.04
C THR A 64 -5.32 -20.75 1.72
N SER A 65 -6.37 -19.95 1.59
CA SER A 65 -6.60 -19.09 0.44
C SER A 65 -6.98 -17.68 0.87
N SER A 66 -6.26 -16.67 0.37
CA SER A 66 -6.51 -15.29 0.76
C SER A 66 -6.58 -14.31 -0.40
N ARG A 67 -7.30 -13.21 -0.14
CA ARG A 67 -7.25 -12.00 -0.96
C ARG A 67 -7.15 -10.80 -0.05
N GLU A 68 -5.98 -10.19 -0.03
CA GLU A 68 -5.58 -9.20 0.97
C GLU A 68 -5.15 -7.90 0.31
N GLY A 69 -5.33 -6.78 1.02
CA GLY A 69 -5.10 -5.48 0.43
C GLY A 69 -4.99 -4.32 1.42
N ILE A 70 -4.00 -3.45 1.23
CA ILE A 70 -3.94 -2.13 1.90
C ILE A 70 -4.06 -1.04 0.82
N PRO A 71 -5.26 -0.78 0.27
CA PRO A 71 -5.43 0.21 -0.79
C PRO A 71 -5.59 1.63 -0.22
N GLN A 72 -4.65 2.53 -0.48
CA GLN A 72 -4.82 3.94 -0.12
C GLN A 72 -5.13 4.84 -1.31
N ARG A 73 -5.84 5.92 -1.00
CA ARG A 73 -6.09 7.02 -1.93
C ARG A 73 -6.04 8.34 -1.21
N HIS A 74 -5.11 9.19 -1.61
CA HIS A 74 -4.89 10.51 -1.03
C HIS A 74 -5.11 11.57 -2.09
N GLN A 75 -5.80 12.63 -1.69
CA GLN A 75 -5.92 13.85 -2.45
C GLN A 75 -5.54 15.00 -1.53
N ALA A 76 -4.33 15.52 -1.72
CA ALA A 76 -3.88 16.67 -0.97
C ALA A 76 -4.58 17.94 -1.46
N GLY A 77 -4.77 18.90 -0.55
CA GLY A 77 -5.13 20.25 -0.94
C GLY A 77 -3.90 21.07 -1.31
N LYS A 78 -3.97 22.40 -1.17
CA LYS A 78 -3.03 23.29 -1.87
C LYS A 78 -1.58 23.13 -1.41
N GLU A 79 -1.38 23.01 -0.11
CA GLU A 79 -0.10 22.85 0.55
C GLU A 79 -0.22 21.65 1.50
N SER A 80 0.63 20.64 1.32
CA SER A 80 0.54 19.42 2.12
C SER A 80 1.89 18.82 2.46
N ARG A 81 1.92 18.13 3.60
CA ARG A 81 2.98 17.19 3.95
C ARG A 81 2.38 15.87 4.38
N GLU A 82 2.69 14.81 3.65
CA GLU A 82 2.16 13.47 3.91
C GLU A 82 3.32 12.49 4.16
N GLU A 83 3.17 11.67 5.20
CA GLU A 83 4.03 10.51 5.46
C GLU A 83 3.16 9.26 5.56
N ILE A 84 3.43 8.27 4.73
CA ILE A 84 2.56 7.10 4.57
C ILE A 84 3.40 5.84 4.63
N LYS A 85 3.12 5.01 5.64
CA LYS A 85 3.74 3.70 5.82
C LYS A 85 2.68 2.60 5.72
N SER A 86 2.90 1.66 4.81
CA SER A 86 2.06 0.47 4.66
C SER A 86 2.89 -0.79 4.72
N GLU A 87 2.50 -1.74 5.56
CA GLU A 87 3.20 -2.99 5.79
C GLU A 87 2.22 -4.17 5.74
N MET A 88 2.54 -5.19 4.94
CA MET A 88 1.74 -6.40 4.79
C MET A 88 2.62 -7.62 4.93
N ASN A 89 2.26 -8.52 5.86
CA ASN A 89 2.86 -9.83 5.97
C ASN A 89 1.79 -10.92 5.81
N SER A 90 2.02 -11.86 4.90
CA SER A 90 1.06 -12.93 4.61
C SER A 90 1.75 -14.28 4.50
N ALA A 91 1.07 -15.31 5.01
CA ALA A 91 1.42 -16.70 4.78
C ALA A 91 0.19 -17.46 4.28
N SER A 92 0.28 -18.04 3.07
CA SER A 92 -0.86 -18.73 2.46
C SER A 92 -0.48 -19.95 1.61
N THR A 93 -1.45 -20.79 1.24
CA THR A 93 -1.21 -21.75 0.14
C THR A 93 -1.40 -21.06 -1.20
N SER A 94 -2.50 -20.31 -1.35
CA SER A 94 -2.76 -19.48 -2.53
C SER A 94 -3.21 -18.09 -2.14
N SER A 95 -2.53 -17.06 -2.66
CA SER A 95 -2.85 -15.68 -2.30
C SER A 95 -2.91 -14.73 -3.48
N ARG A 96 -3.66 -13.64 -3.25
CA ARG A 96 -3.63 -12.46 -4.10
C ARG A 96 -3.56 -11.22 -3.22
N GLU A 97 -2.41 -10.59 -3.23
CA GLU A 97 -2.01 -9.58 -2.25
C GLU A 97 -1.65 -8.27 -2.94
N GLY A 98 -1.84 -7.16 -2.23
CA GLY A 98 -1.67 -5.86 -2.84
C GLY A 98 -1.56 -4.69 -1.88
N ILE A 99 -0.61 -3.79 -2.11
CA ILE A 99 -0.57 -2.45 -1.48
C ILE A 99 -0.71 -1.40 -2.58
N PRO A 100 -1.92 -1.21 -3.15
CA PRO A 100 -2.11 -0.26 -4.23
C PRO A 100 -2.27 1.16 -3.70
N GLN A 101 -1.47 2.09 -4.21
CA GLN A 101 -1.49 3.48 -3.80
C GLN A 101 -1.87 4.42 -4.93
N ARG A 102 -2.54 5.51 -4.56
CA ARG A 102 -2.91 6.59 -5.47
C ARG A 102 -2.84 7.93 -4.74
N HIS A 103 -1.94 8.77 -5.19
CA HIS A 103 -1.73 10.10 -4.63
C HIS A 103 -1.97 11.14 -5.71
N GLN A 104 -2.69 12.18 -5.33
CA GLN A 104 -2.85 13.39 -6.11
C GLN A 104 -2.46 14.54 -5.21
N ALA A 105 -1.26 15.06 -5.44
CA ALA A 105 -0.75 16.18 -4.70
C ALA A 105 -1.40 17.48 -5.20
N GLY A 106 -1.56 18.47 -4.31
CA GLY A 106 -1.95 19.80 -4.73
C GLY A 106 -0.75 20.64 -5.15
N LYS A 107 -0.85 21.97 -5.05
CA LYS A 107 0.08 22.87 -5.73
C LYS A 107 1.52 22.75 -5.24
N GLU A 108 1.67 22.69 -3.92
CA GLU A 108 2.92 22.57 -3.19
C GLU A 108 2.80 21.36 -2.26
N SER A 109 3.75 20.43 -2.32
CA SER A 109 3.60 19.17 -1.61
C SER A 109 4.93 18.52 -1.26
N ARG A 110 4.93 17.84 -0.12
CA ARG A 110 6.00 16.92 0.25
C ARG A 110 5.42 15.58 0.70
N GLU A 111 5.73 14.53 -0.03
CA GLU A 111 5.25 13.18 0.24
C GLU A 111 6.42 12.23 0.52
N GLU A 112 6.28 11.43 1.57
CA GLU A 112 7.16 10.30 1.86
C GLU A 112 6.31 9.04 1.99
N ILE A 113 6.59 8.04 1.15
CA ILE A 113 5.75 6.85 1.01
C ILE A 113 6.61 5.61 1.10
N LYS A 114 6.39 4.81 2.13
CA LYS A 114 7.03 3.51 2.33
C LYS A 114 5.99 2.40 2.25
N SER A 115 6.19 1.48 1.32
CA SER A 115 5.37 0.26 1.19
C SER A 115 6.26 -0.98 1.29
N GLU A 116 5.88 -1.91 2.15
CA GLU A 116 6.61 -3.14 2.41
C GLU A 116 5.65 -4.34 2.39
N MET A 117 5.99 -5.36 1.59
CA MET A 117 5.21 -6.59 1.46
C MET A 117 6.12 -7.79 1.63
N ASN A 118 5.81 -8.64 2.60
CA ASN A 118 6.45 -9.94 2.76
C ASN A 118 5.40 -11.05 2.61
N SER A 119 5.64 -11.97 1.69
CA SER A 119 4.72 -13.07 1.41
C SER A 119 5.44 -14.41 1.35
N ALA A 120 4.80 -15.43 1.93
CA ALA A 120 5.19 -16.82 1.75
C ALA A 120 3.99 -17.62 1.26
N SER A 121 4.09 -18.19 0.06
CA SER A 121 2.97 -18.91 -0.55
C SER A 121 3.37 -20.15 -1.37
N THR A 122 2.42 -21.03 -1.70
CA THR A 122 2.69 -22.00 -2.78
C THR A 122 2.50 -21.32 -4.13
N SER A 123 1.37 -20.63 -4.30
CA SER A 123 1.08 -19.83 -5.50
C SER A 123 0.61 -18.44 -5.14
N SER A 124 1.24 -17.41 -5.69
CA SER A 124 0.87 -16.03 -5.35
C SER A 124 0.78 -15.10 -6.56
N ARG A 125 -0.02 -14.05 -6.37
CA ARG A 125 -0.01 -12.87 -7.22
C ARG A 125 0.05 -11.63 -6.35
N GLU A 126 1.19 -10.97 -6.38
CA GLU A 126 1.56 -9.92 -5.45
C GLU A 126 1.84 -8.62 -6.20
N GLY A 127 1.61 -7.50 -5.53
CA GLY A 127 1.71 -6.20 -6.18
C GLY A 127 1.79 -5.01 -5.24
N ILE A 128 2.71 -4.09 -5.52
CA ILE A 128 2.75 -2.76 -4.89
C ILE A 128 2.58 -1.71 -5.99
N PRO A 129 1.40 -1.59 -6.62
CA PRO A 129 1.20 -0.63 -7.70
C PRO A 129 1.02 0.78 -7.14
N GLN A 130 1.80 1.73 -7.61
CA GLN A 130 1.60 3.14 -7.25
C GLN A 130 1.23 4.00 -8.45
N ARG A 131 0.59 5.12 -8.14
CA ARG A 131 0.25 6.16 -9.11
C ARG A 131 0.27 7.50 -8.40
N HIS A 132 1.18 8.36 -8.84
CA HIS A 132 1.37 9.69 -8.29
C HIS A 132 1.09 10.73 -9.36
N GLN A 133 0.38 11.76 -8.97
CA GLN A 133 0.19 12.96 -9.77
C GLN A 133 0.61 14.13 -8.88
N ALA A 134 1.81 14.61 -9.10
CA ALA A 134 2.37 15.73 -8.37
C ALA A 134 1.85 17.05 -8.94
N GLY A 135 1.70 18.06 -8.08
CA GLY A 135 1.34 19.40 -8.53
C GLY A 135 2.52 20.20 -9.06
N LYS A 136 2.45 21.52 -8.92
CA LYS A 136 3.41 22.42 -9.58
C LYS A 136 4.81 22.32 -8.97
N GLU A 137 4.85 22.35 -7.65
CA GLU A 137 6.05 22.25 -6.83
C GLU A 137 5.89 21.04 -5.92
N SER A 138 6.78 20.06 -6.05
CA SER A 138 6.64 18.81 -5.31
C SER A 138 7.97 18.16 -4.97
N ARG A 139 8.00 17.50 -3.82
CA ARG A 139 9.07 16.60 -3.44
C ARG A 139 8.49 15.27 -2.98
N GLU A 140 8.74 14.22 -3.74
CA GLU A 140 8.28 12.87 -3.43
C GLU A 140 9.47 11.96 -3.14
N GLU A 141 9.38 11.19 -2.05
CA GLU A 141 10.28 10.08 -1.74
C GLU A 141 9.44 8.81 -1.61
N ILE A 142 9.72 7.82 -2.45
CA ILE A 142 8.91 6.60 -2.55
C ILE A 142 9.82 5.40 -2.45
N LYS A 143 9.65 4.63 -1.37
CA LYS A 143 10.32 3.35 -1.15
C LYS A 143 9.30 2.21 -1.21
N SER A 144 9.50 1.28 -2.13
CA SER A 144 8.70 0.05 -2.21
C SER A 144 9.61 -1.16 -2.08
N GLU A 145 9.25 -2.09 -1.21
CA GLU A 145 10.01 -3.32 -0.95
C GLU A 145 9.06 -4.51 -0.97
N MET A 146 9.39 -5.52 -1.77
CA MET A 146 8.63 -6.77 -1.88
C MET A 146 9.57 -7.95 -1.69
N ASN A 147 9.31 -8.77 -0.67
CA ASN A 147 9.99 -10.04 -0.48
C ASN A 147 8.97 -11.18 -0.61
N SER A 148 9.22 -12.11 -1.52
CA SER A 148 8.33 -13.23 -1.80
C SER A 148 9.08 -14.55 -1.80
N ALA A 149 8.49 -15.55 -1.14
CA ALA A 149 8.92 -16.94 -1.23
C ALA A 149 7.75 -17.79 -1.74
N SER A 150 7.86 -18.32 -2.96
CA SER A 150 6.77 -19.08 -3.59
C SER A 150 7.23 -20.23 -4.48
N THR A 151 6.36 -21.20 -4.76
CA THR A 151 6.67 -22.17 -5.83
C THR A 151 6.40 -21.57 -7.20
N SER A 152 5.26 -20.88 -7.34
CA SER A 152 4.85 -20.15 -8.53
C SER A 152 4.36 -18.75 -8.17
N SER A 153 4.94 -17.72 -8.78
CA SER A 153 4.54 -16.35 -8.46
C SER A 153 4.43 -15.43 -9.68
N ARG A 154 3.59 -14.41 -9.51
CA ARG A 154 3.57 -13.23 -10.38
C ARG A 154 3.62 -11.98 -9.52
N GLU A 155 4.73 -11.28 -9.63
CA GLU A 155 5.10 -10.20 -8.72
C GLU A 155 5.33 -8.91 -9.51
N GLY A 156 5.06 -7.77 -8.88
CA GLY A 156 5.21 -6.49 -9.56
C GLY A 156 5.15 -5.26 -8.67
N ILE A 157 6.00 -4.29 -8.95
CA ILE A 157 5.95 -2.95 -8.33
C ILE A 157 5.76 -1.93 -9.46
N PRO A 158 4.59 -1.87 -10.12
CA PRO A 158 4.39 -0.96 -11.23
C PRO A 158 4.21 0.47 -10.74
N GLN A 159 4.97 1.37 -11.34
CA GLN A 159 4.94 2.78 -11.01
C GLN A 159 4.34 3.59 -12.16
N ARG A 160 3.73 4.73 -11.82
CA ARG A 160 3.33 5.75 -12.80
C ARG A 160 3.32 7.10 -12.12
N HIS A 161 4.23 7.96 -12.56
CA HIS A 161 4.41 9.30 -12.03
C HIS A 161 4.07 10.33 -13.10
N GLN A 162 3.38 11.38 -12.68
CA GLN A 162 3.14 12.56 -13.49
C GLN A 162 3.50 13.76 -12.63
N ALA A 163 4.62 14.39 -12.95
CA ALA A 163 5.16 15.50 -12.18
C ALA A 163 4.88 16.85 -12.87
N GLY A 164 4.68 17.90 -12.07
CA GLY A 164 4.61 19.27 -12.57
C GLY A 164 5.99 19.89 -12.79
N LYS A 165 6.02 21.20 -13.05
CA LYS A 165 7.19 21.92 -13.56
C LYS A 165 8.41 21.89 -12.64
N GLU A 166 8.21 21.92 -11.33
CA GLU A 166 9.27 22.00 -10.33
C GLU A 166 9.13 20.82 -9.36
N SER A 167 9.37 19.62 -9.87
CA SER A 167 9.20 18.38 -9.11
C SER A 167 10.53 17.66 -8.92
N ARG A 168 10.74 17.14 -7.71
CA ARG A 168 11.88 16.26 -7.39
C ARG A 168 11.35 14.94 -6.84
N GLU A 169 11.64 13.86 -7.55
CA GLU A 169 11.22 12.52 -7.18
C GLU A 169 12.44 11.65 -6.88
N GLU A 170 12.37 10.90 -5.78
CA GLU A 170 13.31 9.84 -5.44
C GLU A 170 12.53 8.54 -5.27
N ILE A 171 12.67 7.63 -6.23
CA ILE A 171 11.92 6.38 -6.26
C ILE A 171 12.90 5.22 -6.13
N LYS A 172 12.76 4.45 -5.05
CA LYS A 172 13.50 3.20 -4.84
C LYS A 172 12.51 2.04 -4.76
N SER A 173 12.69 1.06 -5.65
CA SER A 173 11.93 -0.19 -5.63
C SER A 173 12.88 -1.36 -5.52
N GLU A 174 12.60 -2.26 -4.58
CA GLU A 174 13.37 -3.47 -4.33
C GLU A 174 12.44 -4.67 -4.33
N MET A 175 12.83 -5.74 -5.03
CA MET A 175 12.08 -6.97 -5.15
C MET A 175 13.04 -8.14 -4.97
N ASN A 176 12.80 -8.95 -3.94
CA ASN A 176 13.54 -10.19 -3.70
C ASN A 176 12.58 -11.37 -3.76
N SER A 177 12.82 -12.25 -4.73
CA SER A 177 11.90 -13.34 -5.03
C SER A 177 12.66 -14.66 -4.99
N ALA A 178 12.20 -15.59 -4.15
CA ALA A 178 12.67 -16.96 -4.11
C ALA A 178 11.57 -17.85 -4.70
N SER A 179 11.71 -18.21 -5.97
CA SER A 179 10.69 -19.03 -6.66
C SER A 179 11.24 -20.08 -7.62
N THR A 180 10.52 -21.21 -7.73
CA THR A 180 10.82 -22.25 -8.75
C THR A 180 10.32 -21.84 -10.14
N SER A 181 9.30 -20.98 -10.22
CA SER A 181 8.77 -20.39 -11.46
C SER A 181 8.18 -19.01 -11.17
N SER A 182 8.78 -17.93 -11.68
CA SER A 182 8.31 -16.56 -11.44
C SER A 182 8.15 -15.73 -12.72
N ARG A 183 7.26 -14.73 -12.64
CA ARG A 183 7.22 -13.61 -13.57
C ARG A 183 7.20 -12.30 -12.79
N GLU A 184 8.29 -11.55 -12.92
CA GLU A 184 8.54 -10.31 -12.17
C GLU A 184 8.48 -9.09 -13.10
N GLY A 185 8.24 -7.91 -12.52
CA GLY A 185 8.29 -6.66 -13.27
C GLY A 185 8.16 -5.39 -12.41
N ILE A 186 9.10 -4.48 -12.60
CA ILE A 186 9.06 -3.10 -12.06
C ILE A 186 8.93 -2.15 -13.25
N PRO A 187 7.73 -1.99 -13.85
CA PRO A 187 7.57 -1.07 -14.98
C PRO A 187 7.69 0.38 -14.50
N GLN A 188 8.47 1.15 -15.26
CA GLN A 188 8.75 2.58 -15.11
C GLN A 188 7.70 3.42 -15.85
#